data_AF-A0A7G9YA06-F1
#
_entry.id   AF-A0A7G9YA06-F1
#
_cell.length_a   1.000
_cell.length_b   1.000
_cell.length_c   1.000
_cell.angle_alpha   90.00
_cell.angle_beta   90.00
_cell.angle_gamma   90.00
#
_symmetry.space_group_name_H-M   'P 1'
#
loop_
_entity.id
_entity.type
_entity.pdbx_description
1 polymer ?
#
loop_
_entity_poly.entity_id
_entity_poly.type
_entity_poly.pdbx_seq_one_letter_code
_entity_poly.pdbx_strand_id
1 'polypeptide(L)'
;MKRWGVQLQKGKHSRTGKKRHIGNLGPWTPHYVRRTVPLMGQTGYYQRTEFNKRIFKIGSDGTEVTPDGGFINYGIVKNGYVMIRGSVPGPSKRLIRMRPPIRGKLPLDAPAINYISKESHQG
;
A
#
# COMPACT_ATOMS: atom_id res chain seq x y z
N MET A 1 -10.18 11.22 10.25
CA MET A 1 -10.69 9.86 9.97
C MET A 1 -9.74 9.06 9.11
N LYS A 2 -9.52 9.41 7.83
CA LYS A 2 -8.60 8.69 6.91
C LYS A 2 -7.26 8.26 7.54
N ARG A 3 -6.63 9.13 8.35
CA ARG A 3 -5.35 8.85 9.04
C ARG A 3 -5.39 7.72 10.06
N TRP A 4 -6.47 7.65 10.86
CA TRP A 4 -6.56 6.84 12.07
C TRP A 4 -7.75 5.86 12.08
N GLY A 5 -8.59 5.86 11.04
CA GLY A 5 -9.78 5.00 10.98
C GLY A 5 -10.94 5.40 11.91
N VAL A 6 -10.90 6.57 12.57
CA VAL A 6 -11.99 7.00 13.47
C VAL A 6 -13.32 7.15 12.71
N GLN A 7 -14.44 6.84 13.39
CA GLN A 7 -15.80 6.90 12.82
C GLN A 7 -16.27 8.33 12.53
N LEU A 8 -17.05 8.49 11.44
CA LEU A 8 -17.84 9.69 11.16
C LEU A 8 -18.86 9.95 12.26
N GLN A 9 -19.14 11.22 12.58
CA GLN A 9 -20.31 11.54 13.39
C GLN A 9 -21.56 10.98 12.71
N LYS A 10 -22.46 10.40 13.50
CA LYS A 10 -23.60 9.63 13.01
C LYS A 10 -24.92 10.36 13.25
N GLY A 11 -25.94 10.00 12.47
CA GLY A 11 -27.32 10.46 12.67
C GLY A 11 -27.43 11.99 12.78
N LYS A 12 -28.09 12.47 13.83
CA LYS A 12 -28.28 13.90 14.09
C LYS A 12 -26.97 14.67 14.20
N HIS A 13 -25.96 14.10 14.88
CA HIS A 13 -24.64 14.74 15.08
C HIS A 13 -23.90 15.03 13.77
N SER A 14 -24.18 14.26 12.71
CA SER A 14 -23.61 14.49 11.37
C SER A 14 -24.13 15.74 10.67
N ARG A 15 -25.32 16.22 11.08
CA ARG A 15 -26.02 17.38 10.49
C ARG A 15 -25.71 18.69 11.24
N THR A 16 -25.19 18.60 12.46
CA THR A 16 -24.82 19.73 13.33
C THR A 16 -23.52 20.41 12.91
N GLY A 17 -23.09 20.28 11.65
CA GLY A 17 -21.88 20.92 11.09
C GLY A 17 -20.54 20.19 11.33
N LYS A 18 -20.40 19.34 12.36
CA LYS A 18 -19.14 18.65 12.68
C LYS A 18 -19.11 17.20 12.22
N LYS A 19 -19.11 16.93 10.91
CA LYS A 19 -19.15 15.54 10.39
C LYS A 19 -17.86 14.73 10.63
N ARG A 20 -16.70 15.39 10.53
CA ARG A 20 -15.36 14.72 10.47
C ARG A 20 -14.48 15.00 11.70
N HIS A 21 -15.08 15.18 12.87
CA HIS A 21 -14.39 15.48 14.12
C HIS A 21 -14.50 14.34 15.12
N ILE A 22 -13.49 14.22 15.98
CA ILE A 22 -13.56 13.42 17.21
C ILE A 22 -14.47 14.10 18.24
N GLY A 23 -15.00 13.34 19.19
CA GLY A 23 -15.89 13.89 20.23
C GLY A 23 -15.15 14.83 21.18
N ASN A 24 -14.07 14.34 21.80
CA ASN A 24 -13.24 15.09 22.75
C ASN A 24 -11.75 14.79 22.55
N LEU A 25 -10.89 15.62 23.16
CA LEU A 25 -9.42 15.51 23.09
C LEU A 25 -8.81 14.78 24.30
N GLY A 26 -9.61 14.44 25.32
CA GLY A 26 -9.16 13.78 26.53
C GLY A 26 -10.13 13.96 27.70
N PRO A 27 -9.83 13.34 28.85
CA PRO A 27 -10.50 13.61 30.12
C PRO A 27 -10.08 14.98 30.70
N TRP A 28 -10.70 15.41 31.81
CA TRP A 28 -10.34 16.64 32.51
C TRP A 28 -8.88 16.60 33.00
N THR A 29 -8.51 15.55 33.74
CA THR A 29 -7.16 15.33 34.25
C THR A 29 -6.56 14.12 33.54
N PRO A 30 -5.37 14.21 32.92
CA PRO A 30 -4.40 15.31 32.95
C PRO A 30 -4.73 16.48 32.00
N HIS A 31 -4.27 17.68 32.35
CA HIS A 31 -4.51 18.94 31.61
C HIS A 31 -3.66 19.10 30.33
N TYR A 32 -3.51 18.05 29.54
CA TYR A 32 -2.88 18.11 28.23
C TYR A 32 -3.42 17.02 27.30
N VAL A 33 -3.33 17.27 25.99
CA VAL A 33 -3.75 16.29 24.99
C VAL A 33 -2.69 15.19 24.88
N ARG A 34 -3.07 13.95 25.17
CA ARG A 34 -2.15 12.80 25.03
C ARG A 34 -1.80 12.58 23.57
N ARG A 35 -0.54 12.21 23.30
CA ARG A 35 -0.05 11.90 21.93
C ARG A 35 -0.80 10.74 21.26
N THR A 36 -1.42 9.85 22.03
CA THR A 36 -2.21 8.72 21.54
C THR A 36 -3.56 9.14 20.94
N VAL A 37 -4.00 10.39 21.18
CA VAL A 37 -5.27 10.90 20.66
C VAL A 37 -5.17 11.08 19.14
N PRO A 38 -6.15 10.59 18.35
CA PRO A 38 -6.09 10.61 16.90
C PRO A 38 -6.32 12.02 16.33
N LEU A 39 -5.23 12.76 16.11
CA LEU A 39 -5.23 14.11 15.55
C LEU A 39 -4.92 14.16 14.04
N MET A 40 -5.25 15.29 13.42
CA MET A 40 -4.86 15.56 12.02
C MET A 40 -3.34 15.68 11.86
N GLY A 41 -2.86 15.54 10.63
CA GLY A 41 -1.45 15.65 10.27
C GLY A 41 -1.13 14.81 9.05
N GLN A 42 0.16 14.68 8.74
CA GLN A 42 0.65 13.98 7.56
C GLN A 42 0.06 12.56 7.43
N THR A 43 -0.29 12.16 6.21
CA THR A 43 -0.72 10.80 5.88
C THR A 43 -0.08 10.36 4.57
N GLY A 44 0.73 9.30 4.62
CA GLY A 44 1.46 8.81 3.45
C GLY A 44 2.90 9.32 3.41
N TYR A 45 3.62 8.92 2.37
CA TYR A 45 5.05 9.19 2.18
C TYR A 45 6.00 8.65 3.26
N TYR A 46 5.50 7.81 4.17
CA TYR A 46 6.34 7.15 5.17
C TYR A 46 7.09 5.96 4.59
N GLN A 47 8.26 5.67 5.16
CA GLN A 47 8.96 4.41 4.91
C GLN A 47 8.16 3.23 5.49
N ARG A 48 8.04 2.16 4.70
CA ARG A 48 7.42 0.90 5.10
C ARG A 48 8.30 -0.25 4.64
N THR A 49 8.43 -1.25 5.49
CA THR A 49 9.12 -2.51 5.18
C THR A 49 8.09 -3.61 5.28
N GLU A 50 7.65 -4.13 4.13
CA GLU A 50 6.78 -5.29 4.08
C GLU A 50 7.62 -6.57 4.10
N PHE A 51 7.22 -7.53 4.93
CA PHE A 51 7.97 -8.77 5.14
C PHE A 51 7.42 -9.90 4.26
N ASN A 52 8.28 -10.87 3.98
CA ASN A 52 7.92 -12.19 3.43
C ASN A 52 7.12 -12.13 2.12
N LYS A 53 7.53 -11.24 1.22
CA LYS A 53 7.03 -11.18 -0.15
C LYS A 53 7.76 -12.25 -0.98
N ARG A 54 6.97 -13.17 -1.55
CA ARG A 54 7.49 -14.21 -2.45
C ARG A 54 7.72 -13.61 -3.84
N ILE A 55 8.86 -13.94 -4.43
CA ILE A 55 9.17 -13.63 -5.83
C ILE A 55 8.59 -14.77 -6.68
N PHE A 56 7.85 -14.43 -7.73
CA PHE A 56 7.29 -15.40 -8.67
C PHE A 56 8.20 -15.63 -9.86
N LYS A 57 8.65 -14.56 -10.51
CA LYS A 57 9.53 -14.63 -11.67
C LYS A 57 10.52 -13.50 -11.64
N ILE A 58 11.76 -13.79 -12.02
CA ILE A 58 12.78 -12.80 -12.37
C ILE A 58 13.05 -13.05 -13.85
N GLY A 59 12.91 -12.02 -14.68
CA GLY A 59 13.10 -12.13 -16.13
C GLY A 59 13.88 -10.95 -16.66
N SER A 60 14.54 -11.14 -17.80
CA SER A 60 15.29 -10.08 -18.50
C SER A 60 14.40 -9.30 -19.46
N ASP A 61 13.38 -9.94 -20.05
CA ASP A 61 12.54 -9.36 -21.10
C ASP A 61 11.19 -8.86 -20.57
N GLY A 62 11.04 -7.54 -20.46
CA GLY A 62 9.83 -6.90 -19.95
C GLY A 62 8.59 -7.02 -20.84
N THR A 63 8.73 -7.48 -22.09
CA THR A 63 7.59 -7.72 -23.00
C THR A 63 6.73 -8.92 -22.57
N GLU A 64 7.27 -9.81 -21.73
CA GLU A 64 6.53 -10.96 -21.19
C GLU A 64 5.44 -10.55 -20.18
N VAL A 65 5.61 -9.41 -19.51
CA VAL A 65 4.75 -8.97 -18.40
C VAL A 65 3.98 -7.69 -18.71
N THR A 66 4.42 -6.93 -19.70
CA THR A 66 3.76 -5.67 -20.05
C THR A 66 2.37 -5.98 -20.64
N PRO A 67 1.28 -5.43 -20.06
CA PRO A 67 -0.06 -5.57 -20.63
C PRO A 67 -0.21 -4.75 -21.92
N ASP A 68 -1.22 -5.07 -22.72
CA ASP A 68 -1.56 -4.32 -23.92
C ASP A 68 -1.86 -2.86 -23.56
N GLY A 69 -1.23 -1.91 -24.27
CA GLY A 69 -1.30 -0.47 -23.95
C GLY A 69 -0.39 -0.01 -22.80
N GLY A 70 0.30 -0.94 -22.12
CA GLY A 70 1.30 -0.66 -21.08
C GLY A 70 0.70 -0.34 -19.70
N PHE A 71 1.57 -0.26 -18.69
CA PHE A 71 1.13 0.03 -17.32
C PHE A 71 0.70 1.50 -17.18
N ILE A 72 -0.50 1.73 -16.65
CA ILE A 72 -1.06 3.06 -16.39
C ILE A 72 -0.10 3.88 -15.52
N ASN A 73 0.22 5.12 -15.95
CA ASN A 73 1.15 6.03 -15.28
C ASN A 73 2.58 5.47 -15.08
N TYR A 74 2.96 4.43 -15.82
CA TYR A 74 4.32 3.87 -15.82
C TYR A 74 4.87 3.73 -17.23
N GLY A 75 4.19 2.98 -18.10
CA GLY A 75 4.58 2.69 -19.48
C GLY A 75 4.97 1.22 -19.69
N ILE A 76 5.73 0.97 -20.76
CA ILE A 76 6.22 -0.36 -21.17
C ILE A 76 7.50 -0.70 -20.41
N VAL A 77 7.59 -1.94 -19.91
CA VAL A 77 8.81 -2.44 -19.26
C VAL A 77 9.77 -2.95 -20.32
N LYS A 78 10.95 -2.33 -20.45
CA LYS A 78 11.99 -2.73 -21.42
C LYS A 78 13.16 -3.50 -20.82
N ASN A 79 13.37 -3.35 -19.51
CA ASN A 79 14.51 -3.92 -18.80
C ASN A 79 14.10 -5.17 -18.00
N GLY A 80 15.07 -5.78 -17.34
CA GLY A 80 14.82 -6.87 -16.40
C GLY A 80 13.78 -6.49 -15.34
N TYR A 81 12.90 -7.43 -15.03
CA TYR A 81 11.77 -7.25 -14.14
C TYR A 81 11.76 -8.29 -13.03
N VAL A 82 11.07 -7.95 -11.94
CA VAL A 82 10.81 -8.87 -10.82
C VAL A 82 9.32 -8.86 -10.55
N MET A 83 8.72 -10.04 -10.63
CA MET A 83 7.32 -10.24 -10.29
C MET A 83 7.20 -10.62 -8.81
N ILE A 84 6.57 -9.76 -8.02
CA ILE A 84 6.40 -9.93 -6.57
C ILE A 84 4.95 -10.27 -6.27
N ARG A 85 4.72 -11.21 -5.36
CA ARG A 85 3.37 -11.56 -4.91
C ARG A 85 2.67 -10.37 -4.21
N GLY A 86 1.51 -9.98 -4.72
CA GLY A 86 0.62 -9.01 -4.11
C GLY A 86 1.06 -7.56 -4.35
N SER A 87 0.89 -6.70 -3.34
CA SER A 87 1.22 -5.28 -3.41
C SER A 87 2.64 -4.96 -2.94
N VAL A 88 3.13 -3.77 -3.32
CA VAL A 88 4.41 -3.20 -2.89
C VAL A 88 4.18 -1.76 -2.42
N PRO A 89 4.84 -1.28 -1.35
CA PRO A 89 4.60 0.07 -0.84
C PRO A 89 5.19 1.13 -1.78
N GLY A 90 4.31 2.01 -2.27
CA GLY A 90 4.70 3.17 -3.07
C GLY A 90 3.81 3.35 -4.31
N PRO A 91 3.81 4.55 -4.92
CA PRO A 91 3.25 4.75 -6.25
C PRO A 91 4.15 4.11 -7.33
N SER A 92 3.63 4.05 -8.56
CA SER A 92 4.43 3.71 -9.74
C SER A 92 5.69 4.62 -9.82
N LYS A 93 6.80 4.07 -10.34
CA LYS A 93 8.11 4.74 -10.48
C LYS A 93 8.88 5.01 -9.17
N ARG A 94 8.35 4.69 -7.98
CA ARG A 94 9.10 4.84 -6.72
C ARG A 94 10.19 3.78 -6.59
N LEU A 95 11.39 4.19 -6.16
CA LEU A 95 12.48 3.28 -5.79
C LEU A 95 12.04 2.35 -4.65
N ILE A 96 12.25 1.05 -4.85
CA ILE A 96 12.00 0.00 -3.86
C ILE A 96 13.32 -0.69 -3.53
N ARG A 97 13.50 -1.06 -2.26
CA ARG A 97 14.65 -1.86 -1.80
C ARG A 97 14.18 -3.26 -1.45
N MET A 98 14.89 -4.27 -1.95
CA MET A 98 14.67 -5.68 -1.60
C MET A 98 15.81 -6.17 -0.72
N ARG A 99 15.50 -7.07 0.22
CA ARG A 99 16.45 -7.72 1.13
C ARG A 99 15.98 -9.16 1.35
N PRO A 100 16.87 -10.14 1.52
CA PRO A 100 16.51 -11.46 2.02
C PRO A 100 15.68 -11.39 3.32
N PRO A 101 14.67 -12.26 3.50
CA PRO A 101 13.78 -12.21 4.64
C PRO A 101 14.53 -12.49 5.95
N ILE A 102 14.31 -11.65 6.96
CA ILE A 102 14.91 -11.82 8.28
C ILE A 102 14.14 -12.81 9.17
N ARG A 103 12.88 -13.12 8.85
CA ARG A 103 11.98 -13.95 9.67
C ARG A 103 11.09 -14.85 8.81
N GLY A 104 11.01 -16.13 9.17
CA GLY A 104 10.11 -17.11 8.54
C GLY A 104 10.75 -17.87 7.37
N LYS A 105 10.37 -19.15 7.21
CA LYS A 105 10.74 -19.96 6.06
C LYS A 105 9.76 -19.67 4.93
N LEU A 106 10.24 -19.10 3.84
CA LEU A 106 9.45 -19.05 2.61
C LEU A 106 9.45 -20.45 1.98
N PRO A 107 8.38 -20.85 1.27
CA PRO A 107 8.40 -22.08 0.48
C PRO A 107 9.57 -22.01 -0.50
N LEU A 108 10.45 -23.01 -0.43
CA LEU A 108 11.67 -23.11 -1.23
C LEU A 108 11.38 -23.43 -2.71
N ASP A 109 10.19 -23.96 -2.98
CA ASP A 109 9.83 -24.42 -4.30
C ASP A 109 9.64 -23.26 -5.28
N ALA A 110 10.06 -23.49 -6.53
CA ALA A 110 9.83 -22.56 -7.61
C ALA A 110 8.33 -22.56 -7.95
N PRO A 111 7.65 -21.40 -7.95
CA PRO A 111 6.25 -21.37 -8.32
C PRO A 111 6.09 -21.68 -9.82
N ALA A 112 5.28 -22.69 -10.14
CA ALA A 112 4.86 -22.94 -11.52
C ALA A 112 3.90 -21.83 -11.97
N ILE A 113 4.28 -21.07 -13.00
CA ILE A 113 3.48 -19.99 -13.58
C ILE A 113 2.89 -20.50 -14.89
N ASN A 114 1.61 -20.87 -14.87
CA ASN A 114 0.93 -21.39 -16.06
C ASN A 114 0.48 -20.30 -17.03
N TYR A 115 0.12 -19.12 -16.49
CA TYR A 115 -0.45 -18.03 -17.28
C TYR A 115 -0.12 -16.67 -16.64
N ILE A 116 0.16 -15.69 -17.50
CA ILE A 116 0.33 -14.28 -17.13
C ILE A 116 -0.65 -13.49 -18.01
N SER A 117 -1.60 -12.80 -17.37
CA SER A 117 -2.52 -11.93 -18.12
C SER A 117 -1.78 -10.73 -18.68
N LYS A 118 -2.01 -10.46 -19.98
CA LYS A 118 -1.55 -9.28 -20.71
C LYS A 118 -2.70 -8.36 -21.12
N GLU A 119 -3.90 -8.61 -20.61
CA GLU A 119 -5.05 -7.77 -20.92
C GLU A 119 -4.78 -6.31 -20.54
N SER A 120 -5.28 -5.40 -21.37
CA SER A 120 -5.18 -3.96 -21.11
C SER A 120 -5.77 -3.62 -19.76
N HIS A 121 -5.02 -2.85 -18.96
CA HIS A 121 -5.52 -2.29 -17.71
C HIS A 121 -6.42 -1.06 -17.93
N GLN A 122 -6.43 -0.54 -19.16
CA GLN A 122 -7.38 0.48 -19.61
C GLN A 122 -8.60 -0.28 -20.11
N GLY A 123 -9.69 -0.22 -19.34
CA GLY A 123 -10.96 -0.84 -19.69
C GLY A 123 -11.67 -0.16 -20.86
#